data_AF-A0A222AIX1-F1
#
_entry.id   AF-A0A222AIX1-F1
#
_cell.length_a   1.000
_cell.length_b   1.000
_cell.length_c   1.000
_cell.angle_alpha   90.00
_cell.angle_beta   90.00
_cell.angle_gamma   90.00
#
_symmetry.space_group_name_H-M   'P 1'
#
loop_
_entity.id
_entity.type
_entity.pdbx_description
1 polymer ?
#
loop_
_entity_poly.entity_id
_entity_poly.type
_entity_poly.pdbx_seq_one_letter_code
_entity_poly.pdbx_strand_id
1 'polypeptide(L)'
;MTMDEKYVESIWSLLKNAIQEIQKKNNSGLSFEELYRNAYTMVLHKHGERLYTGLKEVVTQHLETKVREDVLHSLHNGFLQTLNNAWTDHQTSMVMIRDILMYMDRVYVQQNEVDNVYNLGLIIFRDQVVRYGCIRDHLRQTLLELVARERRGEVVDRLAIRNACQMLMVLGINSRAVYEEDFEKPFLHQSSEFYRMESQKFLAENSAAVYINRVEARIAEEAERARHYLDESTEPRVVAVLEHELIERHMKTIVEMENSGVVHMLMHTRTLELACVYKLLSRVAEGLRTVADAVSAHLREQGRALVTDTHHNTNAITFVQNLLDLKDRFDHFLQNSFNNDKIFKHMIASDFEYFLNLNSKSPEFLSLFIDGKLKKGEKGMSEQEIEAVLDKTMVLFRFLQEKDVFERYYKQHLAKRLLLNKSVSDDSEKNMISKLK
;
A
#
# COMPACT_ATOMS: atom_id res chain seq x y z
N MET A 1 4.96 48.93 44.28
CA MET A 1 3.92 48.73 45.30
C MET A 1 3.35 47.34 45.11
N THR A 2 3.56 46.46 46.07
CA THR A 2 2.95 45.12 46.10
C THR A 2 1.45 45.28 46.31
N MET A 3 0.62 44.60 45.50
CA MET A 3 -0.83 44.55 45.73
C MET A 3 -1.11 43.95 47.12
N ASP A 4 -2.18 44.42 47.77
CA ASP A 4 -2.68 43.79 49.00
C ASP A 4 -3.09 42.34 48.71
N GLU A 5 -2.62 41.42 49.54
CA GLU A 5 -2.82 39.98 49.37
C GLU A 5 -4.31 39.60 49.43
N LYS A 6 -5.10 40.31 50.27
CA LYS A 6 -6.56 40.14 50.33
C LYS A 6 -7.25 40.53 49.03
N TYR A 7 -6.74 41.56 48.35
CA TYR A 7 -7.27 41.99 47.07
C TYR A 7 -6.93 40.97 45.96
N VAL A 8 -5.71 40.43 45.95
CA VAL A 8 -5.32 39.34 45.04
C VAL A 8 -6.18 38.10 45.24
N GLU A 9 -6.47 37.72 46.49
CA GLU A 9 -7.34 36.59 46.81
C GLU A 9 -8.79 36.85 46.38
N SER A 10 -9.30 38.07 46.55
CA SER A 10 -10.63 38.45 46.07
C SER A 10 -10.74 38.32 44.54
N ILE A 11 -9.73 38.79 43.79
CA ILE A 11 -9.70 38.67 42.33
C ILE A 11 -9.64 37.20 41.91
N TRP A 12 -8.76 36.42 42.55
CA TRP A 12 -8.66 34.99 42.26
C TRP A 12 -9.95 34.24 42.52
N SER A 13 -10.64 34.52 43.65
CA SER A 13 -11.93 33.87 43.95
C SER A 13 -13.00 34.19 42.90
N LEU A 14 -13.04 35.43 42.40
CA LEU A 14 -13.94 35.84 41.32
C LEU A 14 -13.61 35.11 40.02
N LEU A 15 -12.33 35.05 39.63
CA LEU A 15 -11.89 34.31 38.43
C LEU A 15 -12.17 32.80 38.55
N LYS A 16 -11.90 32.20 39.71
CA LYS A 16 -12.19 30.79 39.99
C LYS A 16 -13.67 30.49 39.83
N ASN A 17 -14.55 31.32 40.41
CA ASN A 17 -16.00 31.14 40.28
C ASN A 17 -16.44 31.27 38.81
N ALA A 18 -15.90 32.25 38.08
CA ALA A 18 -16.21 32.40 36.65
C ALA A 18 -15.76 31.18 35.82
N ILE A 19 -14.56 30.65 36.07
CA ILE A 19 -14.07 29.42 35.40
C ILE A 19 -15.00 28.25 35.69
N GLN A 20 -15.44 28.08 36.94
CA GLN A 20 -16.39 27.03 37.32
C GLN A 20 -17.76 27.19 36.66
N GLU A 21 -18.28 28.40 36.55
CA GLU A 21 -19.55 28.66 35.86
C GLU A 21 -19.43 28.45 34.35
N ILE A 22 -18.30 28.79 33.73
CA ILE A 22 -18.00 28.45 32.32
C ILE A 22 -18.04 26.94 32.11
N GLN A 23 -17.36 26.17 32.97
CA GLN A 23 -17.34 24.70 32.91
C GLN A 23 -18.73 24.07 33.13
N LYS A 24 -19.60 24.72 33.92
CA LYS A 24 -21.00 24.32 34.11
C LYS A 24 -21.94 24.79 33.00
N LYS A 25 -21.43 25.48 31.97
CA LYS A 25 -22.21 26.11 30.88
C LYS A 25 -23.12 27.27 31.32
N ASN A 26 -22.82 27.90 32.45
CA ASN A 26 -23.56 29.04 33.00
C ASN A 26 -22.83 30.36 32.71
N ASN A 27 -22.61 30.69 31.44
CA ASN A 27 -21.79 31.83 31.03
C ASN A 27 -22.58 33.14 30.78
N SER A 28 -23.90 33.11 30.70
CA SER A 28 -24.75 34.25 30.32
C SER A 28 -24.67 35.47 31.26
N GLY A 29 -24.28 35.26 32.52
CA GLY A 29 -24.16 36.31 33.53
C GLY A 29 -22.75 36.87 33.72
N LEU A 30 -21.76 36.40 32.95
CA LEU A 30 -20.35 36.74 33.14
C LEU A 30 -19.93 37.93 32.27
N SER A 31 -19.25 38.91 32.87
CA SER A 31 -18.61 40.00 32.13
C SER A 31 -17.19 39.61 31.72
N PHE A 32 -17.02 39.17 30.47
CA PHE A 32 -15.72 38.76 29.94
C PHE A 32 -14.66 39.88 29.97
N GLU A 33 -15.07 41.13 29.79
CA GLU A 33 -14.17 42.28 29.88
C GLU A 33 -13.65 42.49 31.31
N GLU A 34 -14.54 42.37 32.31
CA GLU A 34 -14.15 42.49 33.72
C GLU A 34 -13.23 41.35 34.13
N LEU A 35 -13.54 40.12 33.74
CA LEU A 35 -12.72 38.94 33.99
C LEU A 35 -11.33 39.07 33.35
N TYR A 36 -11.27 39.55 32.10
CA TYR A 36 -10.01 39.82 31.42
C TYR A 36 -9.18 40.90 32.14
N ARG A 37 -9.81 42.01 32.55
CA ARG A 37 -9.12 43.08 33.28
C ARG A 37 -8.55 42.58 34.61
N ASN A 38 -9.31 41.76 35.33
CA ASN A 38 -8.91 41.16 36.59
C ASN A 38 -7.73 40.19 36.41
N ALA A 39 -7.77 39.33 35.39
CA ALA A 39 -6.66 38.46 35.03
C ALA A 39 -5.41 39.26 34.60
N TYR A 40 -5.58 40.32 33.80
CA TYR A 40 -4.53 41.23 33.41
C TYR A 40 -3.83 41.85 34.62
N THR A 41 -4.59 42.37 35.59
CA THR A 41 -4.06 42.96 36.82
C THR A 41 -3.24 41.94 37.62
N MET A 42 -3.72 40.69 37.78
CA MET A 42 -2.95 39.66 38.48
C MET A 42 -1.59 39.38 37.82
N VAL A 43 -1.55 39.26 36.49
CA VAL A 43 -0.30 39.01 35.76
C VAL A 43 0.63 40.23 35.81
N LEU A 44 0.10 41.44 35.65
CA LEU A 44 0.86 42.70 35.71
C LEU A 44 1.59 42.87 37.05
N HIS A 45 0.95 42.46 38.16
CA HIS A 45 1.51 42.54 39.50
C HIS A 45 2.30 41.29 39.92
N LYS A 46 2.80 40.49 38.97
CA LYS A 46 3.64 39.31 39.19
C LYS A 46 2.97 38.15 39.93
N HIS A 47 1.64 38.05 39.90
CA HIS A 47 0.88 36.90 40.44
C HIS A 47 0.49 35.88 39.36
N GLY A 48 1.22 35.83 38.24
CA GLY A 48 0.95 34.91 37.12
C GLY A 48 1.06 33.43 37.50
N GLU A 49 2.03 33.06 38.36
CA GLU A 49 2.19 31.67 38.82
C GLU A 49 0.97 31.18 39.61
N ARG A 50 0.49 32.00 40.55
CA ARG A 50 -0.71 31.69 41.34
C ARG A 50 -1.94 31.52 40.45
N LEU A 51 -2.08 32.36 39.42
CA LEU A 51 -3.18 32.29 38.46
C LEU A 51 -3.10 31.02 37.60
N TYR A 52 -1.90 30.67 37.10
CA TYR A 52 -1.67 29.49 36.27
C TYR A 52 -1.89 28.19 37.04
N THR A 53 -1.31 28.07 38.25
CA THR A 53 -1.47 26.91 39.12
C THR A 53 -2.91 26.78 39.60
N GLY A 54 -3.54 27.89 40.00
CA GLY A 54 -4.94 27.90 40.38
C GLY A 54 -5.87 27.47 39.25
N LEU A 55 -5.63 27.93 38.01
CA LEU A 55 -6.35 27.46 36.84
C LEU A 55 -6.21 25.94 36.67
N LYS A 56 -4.98 25.44 36.74
CA LYS A 56 -4.68 24.00 36.62
C LYS A 56 -5.47 23.20 37.65
N GLU A 57 -5.49 23.63 38.90
CA GLU A 57 -6.22 22.98 39.99
C GLU A 57 -7.74 22.98 39.75
N VAL A 58 -8.32 24.13 39.37
CA VAL A 58 -9.77 24.25 39.14
C VAL A 58 -10.22 23.37 37.98
N VAL A 59 -9.46 23.38 36.88
CA VAL A 59 -9.75 22.54 35.72
C VAL A 59 -9.60 21.06 36.06
N THR A 60 -8.53 20.69 36.76
CA THR A 60 -8.32 19.31 37.23
C THR A 60 -9.48 18.86 38.10
N GLN A 61 -9.82 19.62 39.15
CA GLN A 61 -10.89 19.27 40.07
C GLN A 61 -12.23 19.03 39.37
N HIS A 62 -12.61 19.88 38.41
CA HIS A 62 -13.84 19.70 37.65
C HIS A 62 -13.80 18.42 36.80
N LEU A 63 -12.69 18.17 36.12
CA LEU A 63 -12.52 16.98 35.29
C LEU A 63 -12.55 15.69 36.13
N GLU A 64 -11.95 15.69 37.32
CA GLU A 64 -11.93 14.52 38.20
C GLU A 64 -13.28 14.25 38.86
N THR A 65 -13.93 15.27 39.40
CA THR A 65 -15.13 15.10 40.24
C THR A 65 -16.41 14.93 39.44
N LYS A 66 -16.46 15.47 38.22
CA LYS A 66 -17.66 15.46 37.38
C LYS A 66 -17.47 14.70 36.09
N VAL A 67 -16.54 15.13 35.24
CA VAL A 67 -16.42 14.60 33.87
C VAL A 67 -15.97 13.14 33.88
N ARG A 68 -14.94 12.80 34.66
CA ARG A 68 -14.43 11.44 34.81
C ARG A 68 -15.51 10.49 35.34
N GLU A 69 -16.22 10.88 36.39
CA GLU A 69 -17.30 10.06 36.97
C GLU A 69 -18.44 9.81 35.96
N ASP A 70 -18.86 10.83 35.21
CA ASP A 70 -19.88 10.66 34.16
C ASP A 70 -19.41 9.72 33.04
N VAL A 71 -18.12 9.78 32.66
CA VAL A 71 -17.51 8.88 31.68
C VAL A 71 -17.42 7.45 32.22
N LEU A 72 -17.05 7.27 33.49
CA LEU A 72 -17.00 5.95 34.14
C LEU A 72 -18.38 5.29 34.25
N HIS A 73 -19.42 6.06 34.58
CA HIS A 73 -20.79 5.56 34.62
C HIS A 73 -21.33 5.16 33.24
N SER A 74 -20.81 5.77 32.16
CA SER A 74 -21.27 5.51 30.79
C SER A 74 -20.50 4.39 30.07
N LEU A 75 -19.51 3.75 30.71
CA LEU A 75 -18.70 2.68 30.10
C LEU A 75 -19.54 1.59 29.43
N HIS A 76 -20.64 1.16 30.05
CA HIS A 76 -21.49 0.10 29.51
C HIS A 76 -22.60 0.61 28.58
N ASN A 77 -22.88 1.91 28.56
CA ASN A 77 -23.98 2.47 27.76
C ASN A 77 -23.70 3.93 27.38
N GLY A 78 -23.60 4.18 26.07
CA GLY A 78 -23.40 5.52 25.54
C GLY A 78 -21.99 6.10 25.75
N PHE A 79 -20.99 5.27 26.08
CA PHE A 79 -19.62 5.69 26.38
C PHE A 79 -19.03 6.71 25.38
N LEU A 80 -18.99 6.38 24.08
CA LEU A 80 -18.42 7.26 23.06
C LEU A 80 -19.18 8.57 22.91
N GLN A 81 -20.51 8.54 23.08
CA GLN A 81 -21.34 9.74 23.02
C GLN A 81 -21.07 10.66 24.22
N THR A 82 -21.04 10.09 25.42
CA THR A 82 -20.75 10.82 26.66
C THR A 82 -19.34 11.42 26.62
N LEU A 83 -18.35 10.64 26.20
CA LEU A 83 -16.97 11.11 26.05
C LEU A 83 -16.86 12.22 25.01
N ASN A 84 -17.51 12.09 23.86
CA ASN A 84 -17.50 13.11 22.82
C ASN A 84 -18.18 14.43 23.27
N ASN A 85 -19.30 14.32 24.00
CA ASN A 85 -19.97 15.49 24.56
C ASN A 85 -19.08 16.18 25.60
N ALA A 86 -18.51 15.41 26.53
CA ALA A 86 -17.58 15.92 27.53
C ALA A 86 -16.36 16.61 26.88
N TRP A 87 -15.82 16.02 25.82
CA TRP A 87 -14.72 16.59 25.06
C TRP A 87 -15.11 17.92 24.38
N THR A 88 -16.25 17.95 23.67
CA THR A 88 -16.75 19.15 22.98
C THR A 88 -17.00 20.29 23.97
N ASP A 89 -17.59 19.97 25.12
CA ASP A 89 -17.86 20.91 26.20
C ASP A 89 -16.56 21.46 26.81
N HIS A 90 -15.58 20.59 27.02
CA HIS A 90 -14.27 20.99 27.53
C HIS A 90 -13.53 21.89 26.54
N GLN A 91 -13.53 21.57 25.24
CA GLN A 91 -12.93 22.42 24.21
C GLN A 91 -13.56 23.82 24.21
N THR A 92 -14.89 23.89 24.21
CA THR A 92 -15.62 25.17 24.22
C THR A 92 -15.30 25.98 25.48
N SER A 93 -15.28 25.32 26.64
CA SER A 93 -14.94 25.94 27.93
C SER A 93 -13.50 26.47 27.93
N MET A 94 -12.55 25.70 27.42
CA MET A 94 -11.14 26.09 27.39
C MET A 94 -10.85 27.23 26.41
N VAL A 95 -11.60 27.35 25.30
CA VAL A 95 -11.53 28.52 24.42
C VAL A 95 -11.95 29.79 25.16
N MET A 96 -13.08 29.75 25.88
CA MET A 96 -13.54 30.88 26.68
C MET A 96 -12.56 31.26 27.79
N ILE A 97 -12.01 30.27 28.50
CA ILE A 97 -11.02 30.48 29.57
C ILE A 97 -9.73 31.08 28.99
N ARG A 98 -9.25 30.58 27.85
CA ARG A 98 -8.09 31.14 27.14
C ARG A 98 -8.31 32.61 26.79
N ASP A 99 -9.50 32.97 26.31
CA ASP A 99 -9.80 34.35 25.91
C ASP A 99 -9.80 35.31 27.12
N ILE A 100 -10.31 34.86 28.28
CA ILE A 100 -10.21 35.59 29.55
C ILE A 100 -8.75 35.74 29.99
N LEU A 101 -7.95 34.70 29.81
CA LEU A 101 -6.56 34.63 30.27
C LEU A 101 -5.52 34.98 29.18
N MET A 102 -5.94 35.64 28.11
CA MET A 102 -5.11 35.91 26.93
C MET A 102 -3.80 36.65 27.27
N TYR A 103 -3.82 37.55 28.26
CA TYR A 103 -2.61 38.26 28.69
C TYR A 103 -1.62 37.34 29.43
N MET A 104 -2.10 36.31 30.13
CA MET A 104 -1.27 35.30 30.78
C MET A 104 -0.49 34.50 29.73
N ASP A 105 -1.14 34.10 28.64
CA ASP A 105 -0.49 33.41 27.50
C ASP A 105 0.61 34.26 26.84
N ARG A 106 0.41 35.58 26.76
CA ARG A 106 1.39 36.49 26.12
C ARG A 106 2.59 36.80 26.99
N VAL A 107 2.42 36.88 28.31
CA VAL A 107 3.48 37.35 29.22
C VAL A 107 4.03 36.21 30.03
N TYR A 108 3.22 35.60 30.89
CA TYR A 108 3.69 34.61 31.86
C TYR A 108 4.13 33.31 31.18
N VAL A 109 3.32 32.80 30.24
CA VAL A 109 3.60 31.54 29.53
C VAL A 109 4.88 31.65 28.69
N GLN A 110 5.06 32.78 27.98
CA GLN A 110 6.29 33.02 27.21
C GLN A 110 7.53 33.20 28.08
N GLN A 111 7.41 33.87 29.24
CA GLN A 111 8.53 34.11 30.14
C GLN A 111 9.01 32.86 30.89
N ASN A 112 8.10 31.93 31.18
CA ASN A 112 8.40 30.73 31.98
C ASN A 112 8.46 29.44 31.15
N GLU A 113 8.31 29.53 29.82
CA GLU A 113 8.35 28.40 28.89
C GLU A 113 7.38 27.25 29.26
N VAL A 114 6.21 27.60 29.80
CA VAL A 114 5.14 26.64 30.14
C VAL A 114 4.14 26.50 28.99
N ASP A 115 3.25 25.50 29.07
CA ASP A 115 2.17 25.34 28.10
C ASP A 115 1.15 26.48 28.19
N ASN A 116 0.66 26.95 27.03
CA ASN A 116 -0.43 27.91 26.98
C ASN A 116 -1.71 27.33 27.61
N VAL A 117 -2.64 28.21 27.99
CA VAL A 117 -3.88 27.85 28.70
C VAL A 117 -4.67 26.76 27.98
N TYR A 118 -4.81 26.87 26.65
CA TYR A 118 -5.57 25.90 25.88
C TYR A 118 -4.89 24.52 25.90
N ASN A 119 -3.58 24.47 25.62
CA ASN A 119 -2.78 23.24 25.64
C ASN A 119 -2.76 22.60 27.03
N LEU A 120 -2.63 23.39 28.09
CA LEU A 120 -2.75 22.91 29.46
C LEU A 120 -4.10 22.20 29.68
N GLY A 121 -5.20 22.78 29.20
CA GLY A 121 -6.52 22.15 29.24
C GLY A 121 -6.57 20.80 28.52
N LEU A 122 -5.91 20.67 27.35
CA LEU A 122 -5.83 19.41 26.61
C LEU A 122 -5.01 18.36 27.39
N ILE A 123 -3.88 18.76 27.98
CA ILE A 123 -3.02 17.89 28.80
C ILE A 123 -3.81 17.35 30.00
N ILE A 124 -4.52 18.21 30.72
CA ILE A 124 -5.30 17.79 31.88
C ILE A 124 -6.41 16.83 31.44
N PHE A 125 -7.13 17.12 30.34
CA PHE A 125 -8.16 16.20 29.83
C PHE A 125 -7.58 14.84 29.43
N ARG A 126 -6.44 14.84 28.73
CA ARG A 126 -5.73 13.61 28.35
C ARG A 126 -5.38 12.77 29.57
N ASP A 127 -4.74 13.37 30.56
CA ASP A 127 -4.15 12.63 31.69
C ASP A 127 -5.21 12.26 32.73
N GLN A 128 -6.19 13.14 32.96
CA GLN A 128 -7.20 12.96 34.01
C GLN A 128 -8.47 12.26 33.52
N VAL A 129 -8.78 12.25 32.21
CA VAL A 129 -9.98 11.59 31.69
C VAL A 129 -9.61 10.44 30.77
N VAL A 130 -8.97 10.72 29.63
CA VAL A 130 -8.75 9.70 28.58
C VAL A 130 -7.79 8.60 29.03
N ARG A 131 -6.69 8.97 29.68
CA ARG A 131 -5.65 8.04 30.18
C ARG A 131 -5.90 7.56 31.61
N TYR A 132 -7.05 7.88 32.19
CA TYR A 132 -7.36 7.50 33.56
C TYR A 132 -7.85 6.05 33.66
N GLY A 133 -7.20 5.26 34.52
CA GLY A 133 -7.65 3.93 34.90
C GLY A 133 -7.97 3.04 33.69
N CYS A 134 -9.20 2.52 33.66
CA CYS A 134 -9.69 1.64 32.59
C CYS A 134 -10.22 2.37 31.35
N ILE A 135 -10.38 3.70 31.37
CA ILE A 135 -11.02 4.46 30.29
C ILE A 135 -10.24 4.33 28.99
N ARG A 136 -8.90 4.42 29.04
CA ARG A 136 -8.04 4.28 27.87
C ARG A 136 -8.21 2.93 27.19
N ASP A 137 -8.10 1.87 27.98
CA ASP A 137 -8.11 0.51 27.47
C ASP A 137 -9.53 0.14 26.98
N HIS A 138 -10.56 0.65 27.66
CA HIS A 138 -11.95 0.54 27.21
C HIS A 138 -12.18 1.29 25.90
N LEU A 139 -11.76 2.55 25.79
CA LEU A 139 -11.86 3.33 24.55
C LEU A 139 -11.19 2.62 23.38
N ARG A 140 -9.96 2.15 23.58
CA ARG A 140 -9.24 1.34 22.59
C ARG A 140 -10.06 0.12 22.19
N GLN A 141 -10.50 -0.67 23.15
CA GLN A 141 -11.25 -1.90 22.88
C GLN A 141 -12.56 -1.60 22.13
N THR A 142 -13.32 -0.59 22.54
CA THR A 142 -14.56 -0.19 21.88
C THR A 142 -14.32 0.22 20.43
N LEU A 143 -13.31 1.05 20.15
CA LEU A 143 -13.01 1.48 18.78
C LEU A 143 -12.57 0.30 17.90
N LEU A 144 -11.70 -0.58 18.42
CA LEU A 144 -11.27 -1.78 17.71
C LEU A 144 -12.43 -2.74 17.44
N GLU A 145 -13.33 -2.93 18.40
CA GLU A 145 -14.52 -3.75 18.23
C GLU A 145 -15.48 -3.18 17.17
N LEU A 146 -15.67 -1.87 17.13
CA LEU A 146 -16.49 -1.22 16.09
C LEU A 146 -15.91 -1.46 14.69
N VAL A 147 -14.59 -1.29 14.52
CA VAL A 147 -13.92 -1.62 13.26
C VAL A 147 -14.11 -3.10 12.91
N ALA A 148 -13.89 -4.00 13.87
CA ALA A 148 -14.02 -5.44 13.65
C ALA A 148 -15.46 -5.85 13.28
N ARG A 149 -16.48 -5.23 13.90
CA ARG A 149 -17.90 -5.40 13.56
C ARG A 149 -18.20 -4.93 12.15
N GLU A 150 -17.67 -3.76 11.76
CA GLU A 150 -17.84 -3.25 10.41
C GLU A 150 -17.18 -4.15 9.36
N ARG A 151 -16.02 -4.74 9.64
CA ARG A 151 -15.37 -5.72 8.74
C ARG A 151 -16.23 -6.97 8.52
N ARG A 152 -17.11 -7.32 9.47
CA ARG A 152 -18.09 -8.40 9.35
C ARG A 152 -19.39 -7.98 8.65
N GLY A 153 -19.50 -6.72 8.23
CA GLY A 153 -20.67 -6.16 7.55
C GLY A 153 -21.74 -5.62 8.49
N GLU A 154 -21.46 -5.48 9.79
CA GLU A 154 -22.39 -4.84 10.72
C GLU A 154 -22.39 -3.32 10.53
N VAL A 155 -23.57 -2.69 10.71
CA VAL A 155 -23.68 -1.23 10.70
C VAL A 155 -23.13 -0.68 12.00
N VAL A 156 -22.21 0.29 11.90
CA VAL A 156 -21.57 0.94 13.04
C VAL A 156 -21.69 2.46 12.95
N ASP A 157 -21.59 3.12 14.10
CA ASP A 157 -21.54 4.58 14.15
C ASP A 157 -20.13 5.08 13.74
N ARG A 158 -19.96 5.31 12.44
CA ARG A 158 -18.72 5.84 11.86
C ARG A 158 -18.35 7.23 12.39
N LEU A 159 -19.35 8.04 12.75
CA LEU A 159 -19.13 9.39 13.26
C LEU A 159 -18.52 9.32 14.67
N ALA A 160 -18.97 8.40 15.52
CA ALA A 160 -18.38 8.18 16.83
C ALA A 160 -16.90 7.78 16.74
N ILE A 161 -16.53 6.91 15.80
CA ILE A 161 -15.12 6.51 15.58
C ILE A 161 -14.30 7.74 15.14
N ARG A 162 -14.81 8.49 14.15
CA ARG A 162 -14.14 9.69 13.63
C ARG A 162 -13.90 10.72 14.73
N ASN A 163 -14.91 11.02 15.53
CA ASN A 163 -14.82 12.00 16.60
C ASN A 163 -13.81 11.57 17.67
N ALA A 164 -13.80 10.29 18.05
CA ALA A 164 -12.82 9.76 18.99
C ALA A 164 -11.38 9.82 18.43
N CYS A 165 -11.18 9.45 17.16
CA CYS A 165 -9.87 9.55 16.49
C CYS A 165 -9.39 11.01 16.43
N GLN A 166 -10.28 11.94 16.06
CA GLN A 166 -9.97 13.37 16.02
C GLN A 166 -9.62 13.91 17.40
N MET A 167 -10.34 13.50 18.45
CA MET A 167 -10.00 13.84 19.83
C MET A 167 -8.58 13.37 20.18
N LEU A 168 -8.25 12.10 19.93
CA LEU A 168 -6.91 11.55 20.22
C LEU A 168 -5.79 12.29 19.46
N MET A 169 -6.05 12.72 18.22
CA MET A 169 -5.13 13.55 17.45
C MET A 169 -4.91 14.93 18.11
N VAL A 170 -5.99 15.61 18.52
CA VAL A 170 -5.89 16.93 19.16
C VAL A 170 -5.19 16.84 20.52
N LEU A 171 -5.41 15.78 21.28
CA LEU A 171 -4.74 15.54 22.58
C LEU A 171 -3.22 15.28 22.45
N GLY A 172 -2.74 14.98 21.24
CA GLY A 172 -1.32 14.79 20.95
C GLY A 172 -0.49 16.07 20.90
N ILE A 173 -1.11 17.26 20.83
CA ILE A 173 -0.49 18.60 20.85
C ILE A 173 0.74 18.71 19.95
N ASN A 174 0.54 19.17 18.71
CA ASN A 174 1.59 19.25 17.67
C ASN A 174 2.26 17.90 17.34
N SER A 175 1.75 16.79 17.88
CA SER A 175 2.20 15.44 17.62
C SER A 175 1.01 14.50 17.48
N ARG A 176 1.28 13.31 16.96
CA ARG A 176 0.32 12.21 16.82
C ARG A 176 0.48 11.13 17.87
N ALA A 177 1.37 11.32 18.85
CA ALA A 177 1.76 10.28 19.79
C ALA A 177 0.58 9.65 20.53
N VAL A 178 -0.39 10.46 20.97
CA VAL A 178 -1.59 9.97 21.67
C VAL A 178 -2.44 9.08 20.76
N TYR A 179 -2.70 9.52 19.52
CA TYR A 179 -3.41 8.70 18.53
C TYR A 179 -2.65 7.41 18.18
N GLU A 180 -1.33 7.52 17.94
CA GLU A 180 -0.49 6.40 17.57
C GLU A 180 -0.42 5.32 18.66
N GLU A 181 -0.18 5.72 19.90
CA GLU A 181 0.00 4.83 21.05
C GLU A 181 -1.32 4.25 21.54
N ASP A 182 -2.35 5.09 21.64
CA ASP A 182 -3.59 4.70 22.29
C ASP A 182 -4.52 3.96 21.31
N PHE A 183 -4.40 4.20 20.00
CA PHE A 183 -5.27 3.61 18.97
C PHE A 183 -4.53 3.01 17.76
N GLU A 184 -3.73 3.77 16.99
CA GLU A 184 -3.26 3.35 15.66
C GLU A 184 -2.42 2.07 15.71
N LYS A 185 -1.44 1.98 16.63
CA LYS A 185 -0.60 0.77 16.79
C LYS A 185 -1.43 -0.47 17.15
N PRO A 186 -2.31 -0.44 18.18
CA PRO A 186 -3.26 -1.53 18.44
C PRO A 186 -4.15 -1.88 17.24
N PHE A 187 -4.65 -0.87 16.51
CA PHE A 187 -5.47 -1.06 15.32
C PHE A 187 -4.71 -1.78 14.21
N LEU A 188 -3.50 -1.35 13.88
CA LEU A 188 -2.66 -2.00 12.89
C LEU A 188 -2.31 -3.44 13.30
N HIS A 189 -2.03 -3.67 14.58
CA HIS A 189 -1.78 -5.02 15.10
C HIS A 189 -3.00 -5.94 14.98
N GLN A 190 -4.18 -5.48 15.40
CA GLN A 190 -5.42 -6.26 15.27
C GLN A 190 -5.75 -6.51 13.79
N SER A 191 -5.47 -5.55 12.91
CA SER A 191 -5.65 -5.68 11.46
C SER A 191 -4.72 -6.75 10.89
N SER A 192 -3.45 -6.75 11.27
CA SER A 192 -2.48 -7.78 10.88
C SER A 192 -2.96 -9.17 11.30
N GLU A 193 -3.38 -9.34 12.55
CA GLU A 193 -3.88 -10.63 13.05
C GLU A 193 -5.14 -11.10 12.32
N PHE A 194 -6.10 -10.18 12.08
CA PHE A 194 -7.32 -10.48 11.34
C PHE A 194 -7.03 -10.97 9.92
N TYR A 195 -6.21 -10.23 9.16
CA TYR A 195 -5.90 -10.58 7.77
C TYR A 195 -4.95 -11.77 7.65
N ARG A 196 -4.12 -12.05 8.67
CA ARG A 196 -3.32 -13.26 8.75
C ARG A 196 -4.20 -14.51 8.84
N MET A 197 -5.22 -14.50 9.71
CA MET A 197 -6.16 -15.62 9.82
C MET A 197 -7.03 -15.75 8.57
N GLU A 198 -7.49 -14.62 8.03
CA GLU A 198 -8.33 -14.59 6.83
C GLU A 198 -7.59 -15.12 5.59
N SER A 199 -6.32 -14.73 5.38
CA SER A 199 -5.51 -15.21 4.25
C SER A 199 -5.27 -16.72 4.29
N GLN A 200 -4.89 -17.27 5.44
CA GLN A 200 -4.66 -18.71 5.60
C GLN A 200 -5.90 -19.53 5.26
N LYS A 201 -7.07 -19.09 5.73
CA LYS A 201 -8.34 -19.74 5.43
C LYS A 201 -8.66 -19.67 3.93
N PHE A 202 -8.53 -18.50 3.31
CA PHE A 202 -8.86 -18.35 1.90
C PHE A 202 -7.93 -19.12 0.97
N LEU A 203 -6.63 -19.19 1.27
CA LEU A 203 -5.67 -19.97 0.48
C LEU A 203 -5.94 -21.48 0.54
N ALA A 204 -6.45 -21.99 1.66
CA ALA A 204 -6.78 -23.40 1.79
C ALA A 204 -8.03 -23.81 0.99
N GLU A 205 -8.97 -22.87 0.79
CA GLU A 205 -10.30 -23.16 0.24
C GLU A 205 -10.47 -22.73 -1.24
N ASN A 206 -9.58 -21.89 -1.79
CA ASN A 206 -9.81 -21.20 -3.06
C ASN A 206 -8.59 -21.24 -4.00
N SER A 207 -8.85 -20.99 -5.29
CA SER A 207 -7.81 -20.85 -6.32
C SER A 207 -7.11 -19.49 -6.29
N ALA A 208 -5.97 -19.37 -7.00
CA ALA A 208 -5.19 -18.13 -7.09
C ALA A 208 -6.05 -16.94 -7.54
N ALA A 209 -6.82 -17.11 -8.61
CA ALA A 209 -7.63 -16.03 -9.18
C ALA A 209 -8.68 -15.51 -8.20
N VAL A 210 -9.35 -16.41 -7.47
CA VAL A 210 -10.36 -16.03 -6.47
C VAL A 210 -9.69 -15.33 -5.29
N TYR A 211 -8.55 -15.85 -4.83
CA TYR A 211 -7.77 -15.23 -3.76
C TYR A 211 -7.34 -13.80 -4.14
N ILE A 212 -6.77 -13.61 -5.34
CA ILE A 212 -6.29 -12.30 -5.81
C ILE A 212 -7.42 -11.28 -5.86
N ASN A 213 -8.56 -11.63 -6.43
CA ASN A 213 -9.73 -10.74 -6.48
C ASN A 213 -10.23 -10.38 -5.08
N ARG A 214 -10.19 -11.34 -4.15
CA ARG A 214 -10.57 -11.11 -2.76
C ARG A 214 -9.59 -10.15 -2.07
N VAL A 215 -8.28 -10.31 -2.30
CA VAL A 215 -7.26 -9.41 -1.76
C VAL A 215 -7.44 -7.99 -2.29
N GLU A 216 -7.64 -7.81 -3.60
CA GLU A 216 -7.90 -6.48 -4.17
C GLU A 216 -9.15 -5.82 -3.55
N ALA A 217 -10.24 -6.58 -3.39
CA ALA A 217 -11.45 -6.10 -2.74
C ALA A 217 -11.20 -5.70 -1.28
N ARG A 218 -10.47 -6.52 -0.51
CA ARG A 218 -10.15 -6.22 0.90
C ARG A 218 -9.27 -4.97 1.04
N ILE A 219 -8.28 -4.80 0.17
CA ILE A 219 -7.44 -3.59 0.16
C ILE A 219 -8.29 -2.35 -0.13
N ALA A 220 -9.18 -2.42 -1.13
CA ALA A 220 -10.07 -1.31 -1.46
C ALA A 220 -11.06 -0.98 -0.33
N GLU A 221 -11.70 -2.00 0.26
CA GLU A 221 -12.60 -1.85 1.40
C GLU A 221 -11.92 -1.21 2.61
N GLU A 222 -10.69 -1.65 2.94
CA GLU A 222 -9.96 -1.16 4.10
C GLU A 222 -9.39 0.25 3.88
N ALA A 223 -8.91 0.55 2.67
CA ALA A 223 -8.50 1.90 2.29
C ALA A 223 -9.68 2.88 2.38
N GLU A 224 -10.84 2.51 1.85
CA GLU A 224 -12.05 3.33 1.92
C GLU A 224 -12.51 3.53 3.37
N ARG A 225 -12.47 2.47 4.19
CA ARG A 225 -12.77 2.53 5.62
C ARG A 225 -11.86 3.50 6.36
N ALA A 226 -10.56 3.43 6.12
CA ALA A 226 -9.60 4.34 6.72
C ALA A 226 -9.87 5.80 6.31
N ARG A 227 -10.12 6.07 5.02
CA ARG A 227 -10.44 7.41 4.52
C ARG A 227 -11.72 8.01 5.09
N HIS A 228 -12.70 7.17 5.45
CA HIS A 228 -13.99 7.66 5.95
C HIS A 228 -13.92 8.25 7.36
N TYR A 229 -13.13 7.65 8.26
CA TYR A 229 -13.16 8.01 9.68
C TYR A 229 -11.83 7.95 10.43
N LEU A 230 -10.73 7.50 9.82
CA LEU A 230 -9.40 7.54 10.43
C LEU A 230 -8.62 8.77 9.96
N ASP A 231 -7.47 9.02 10.58
CA ASP A 231 -6.56 10.07 10.12
C ASP A 231 -5.97 9.70 8.75
N GLU A 232 -5.77 10.69 7.88
CA GLU A 232 -5.27 10.52 6.50
C GLU A 232 -3.97 9.71 6.43
N SER A 233 -3.12 9.84 7.45
CA SER A 233 -1.88 9.09 7.52
C SER A 233 -2.04 7.60 7.82
N THR A 234 -3.22 7.16 8.27
CA THR A 234 -3.48 5.77 8.68
C THR A 234 -3.76 4.88 7.48
N GLU A 235 -4.39 5.43 6.43
CA GLU A 235 -4.67 4.71 5.18
C GLU A 235 -3.41 4.03 4.60
N PRO A 236 -2.31 4.74 4.31
CA PRO A 236 -1.12 4.10 3.76
C PRO A 236 -0.51 3.05 4.70
N ARG A 237 -0.64 3.23 6.03
CA ARG A 237 -0.12 2.26 7.01
C ARG A 237 -0.95 0.99 7.07
N VAL A 238 -2.28 1.10 7.06
CA VAL A 238 -3.14 -0.09 7.07
C VAL A 238 -3.06 -0.84 5.74
N VAL A 239 -2.99 -0.13 4.61
CA VAL A 239 -2.78 -0.75 3.30
C VAL A 239 -1.45 -1.52 3.27
N ALA A 240 -0.36 -0.96 3.80
CA ALA A 240 0.92 -1.67 3.91
C ALA A 240 0.82 -2.94 4.78
N VAL A 241 0.02 -2.93 5.86
CA VAL A 241 -0.25 -4.14 6.67
C VAL A 241 -0.97 -5.20 5.84
N LEU A 242 -1.98 -4.83 5.03
CA LEU A 242 -2.68 -5.76 4.16
C LEU A 242 -1.76 -6.31 3.07
N GLU A 243 -0.96 -5.46 2.44
CA GLU A 243 0.00 -5.88 1.41
C GLU A 243 1.03 -6.87 2.00
N HIS A 244 1.52 -6.64 3.23
CA HIS A 244 2.40 -7.58 3.92
C HIS A 244 1.71 -8.92 4.23
N GLU A 245 0.55 -8.89 4.89
CA GLU A 245 -0.11 -10.11 5.38
C GLU A 245 -0.81 -10.92 4.27
N LEU A 246 -1.40 -10.26 3.28
CA LEU A 246 -2.18 -10.92 2.22
C LEU A 246 -1.34 -11.25 0.98
N ILE A 247 -0.28 -10.48 0.69
CA ILE A 247 0.52 -10.64 -0.54
C ILE A 247 1.93 -11.11 -0.21
N GLU A 248 2.69 -10.36 0.60
CA GLU A 248 4.12 -10.62 0.81
C GLU A 248 4.37 -12.02 1.40
N ARG A 249 3.64 -12.37 2.46
CA ARG A 249 3.80 -13.68 3.13
C ARG A 249 3.45 -14.88 2.27
N HIS A 250 2.57 -14.68 1.29
CA HIS A 250 1.99 -15.75 0.48
C HIS A 250 2.44 -15.71 -0.97
N MET A 251 3.39 -14.85 -1.34
CA MET A 251 3.82 -14.65 -2.73
C MET A 251 4.24 -15.97 -3.40
N LYS A 252 5.03 -16.81 -2.70
CA LYS A 252 5.48 -18.11 -3.22
C LYS A 252 4.31 -19.07 -3.35
N THR A 253 3.46 -19.14 -2.32
CA THR A 253 2.25 -19.97 -2.32
C THR A 253 1.34 -19.63 -3.50
N ILE A 254 1.09 -18.35 -3.77
CA ILE A 254 0.24 -17.90 -4.89
C ILE A 254 0.85 -18.29 -6.23
N VAL A 255 2.18 -18.16 -6.37
CA VAL A 255 2.90 -18.45 -7.61
C VAL A 255 2.99 -19.95 -7.89
N GLU A 256 3.22 -20.76 -6.86
CA GLU A 256 3.47 -22.20 -6.94
C GLU A 256 2.20 -23.05 -6.72
N MET A 257 1.04 -22.43 -6.51
CA MET A 257 -0.19 -23.15 -6.16
C MET A 257 -0.58 -24.20 -7.22
N GLU A 258 -0.90 -25.41 -6.75
CA GLU A 258 -1.32 -26.49 -7.61
C GLU A 258 -2.58 -26.12 -8.40
N ASN A 259 -2.57 -26.42 -9.70
CA ASN A 259 -3.69 -26.20 -10.64
C ASN A 259 -4.19 -24.75 -10.80
N SER A 260 -3.52 -23.76 -10.20
CA SER A 260 -3.92 -22.35 -10.35
C SER A 260 -2.78 -21.34 -10.27
N GLY A 261 -1.56 -21.76 -9.94
CA GLY A 261 -0.37 -20.91 -9.92
C GLY A 261 0.07 -20.45 -11.32
N VAL A 262 1.16 -19.68 -11.35
CA VAL A 262 1.67 -19.03 -12.57
C VAL A 262 1.97 -20.04 -13.68
N VAL A 263 2.58 -21.17 -13.33
CA VAL A 263 2.88 -22.25 -14.30
C VAL A 263 1.61 -22.78 -14.96
N HIS A 264 0.55 -23.02 -14.17
CA HIS A 264 -0.72 -23.50 -14.70
C HIS A 264 -1.38 -22.45 -15.62
N MET A 265 -1.32 -21.16 -15.25
CA MET A 265 -1.83 -20.07 -16.08
C MET A 265 -1.07 -19.95 -17.41
N LEU A 266 0.25 -20.13 -17.39
CA LEU A 266 1.07 -20.15 -18.60
C LEU A 266 0.68 -21.33 -19.51
N MET A 267 0.56 -22.55 -18.97
CA MET A 267 0.23 -23.75 -19.74
C MET A 267 -1.14 -23.66 -20.43
N HIS A 268 -2.12 -23.03 -19.80
CA HIS A 268 -3.49 -22.87 -20.32
C HIS A 268 -3.75 -21.51 -20.98
N THR A 269 -2.73 -20.67 -21.16
CA THR A 269 -2.83 -19.36 -21.83
C THR A 269 -3.86 -18.42 -21.19
N ARG A 270 -3.92 -18.44 -19.85
CA ARG A 270 -4.83 -17.59 -19.06
C ARG A 270 -4.25 -16.20 -18.83
N THR A 271 -4.27 -15.37 -19.88
CA THR A 271 -3.63 -14.04 -19.89
C THR A 271 -4.22 -13.06 -18.89
N LEU A 272 -5.54 -13.05 -18.70
CA LEU A 272 -6.22 -12.14 -17.78
C LEU A 272 -5.87 -12.44 -16.31
N GLU A 273 -5.92 -13.72 -15.92
CA GLU A 273 -5.57 -14.15 -14.56
C GLU A 273 -4.10 -13.83 -14.26
N LEU A 274 -3.20 -14.04 -15.23
CA LEU A 274 -1.79 -13.71 -15.11
C LEU A 274 -1.55 -12.19 -14.99
N ALA A 275 -2.36 -11.37 -15.67
CA ALA A 275 -2.32 -9.91 -15.53
C ALA A 275 -2.72 -9.47 -14.12
N CYS A 276 -3.73 -10.11 -13.53
CA CYS A 276 -4.13 -9.88 -12.14
C CYS A 276 -3.01 -10.27 -11.16
N VAL A 277 -2.35 -11.41 -11.36
CA VAL A 277 -1.18 -11.82 -10.57
C VAL A 277 -0.07 -10.78 -10.64
N TYR A 278 0.27 -10.33 -11.86
CA TYR A 278 1.29 -9.31 -12.09
C TYR A 278 0.97 -7.99 -11.36
N LYS A 279 -0.26 -7.48 -11.51
CA LYS A 279 -0.71 -6.24 -10.87
C LYS A 279 -0.73 -6.33 -9.33
N LEU A 280 -1.08 -7.49 -8.78
CA LEU A 280 -1.07 -7.70 -7.34
C LEU A 280 0.36 -7.74 -6.80
N LEU A 281 1.23 -8.56 -7.42
CA LEU A 281 2.61 -8.74 -6.97
C LEU A 281 3.52 -7.55 -7.28
N SER A 282 3.11 -6.64 -8.17
CA SER A 282 3.82 -5.36 -8.37
C SER A 282 3.69 -4.40 -7.18
N ARG A 283 2.76 -4.65 -6.23
CA ARG A 283 2.59 -3.82 -5.03
C ARG A 283 3.68 -4.04 -3.99
N VAL A 284 4.34 -5.19 -4.01
CA VAL A 284 5.28 -5.61 -2.97
C VAL A 284 6.69 -5.75 -3.54
N ALA A 285 7.70 -5.42 -2.73
CA ALA A 285 9.10 -5.66 -3.06
C ALA A 285 9.35 -7.16 -3.35
N GLU A 286 10.22 -7.47 -4.31
CA GLU A 286 10.52 -8.84 -4.79
C GLU A 286 9.32 -9.64 -5.38
N GLY A 287 8.10 -9.09 -5.40
CA GLY A 287 6.93 -9.78 -5.94
C GLY A 287 7.08 -10.05 -7.44
N LEU A 288 7.45 -9.05 -8.23
CA LEU A 288 7.72 -9.21 -9.67
C LEU A 288 8.85 -10.19 -9.96
N ARG A 289 9.89 -10.21 -9.11
CA ARG A 289 11.01 -11.13 -9.25
C ARG A 289 10.57 -12.57 -9.03
N THR A 290 9.74 -12.82 -8.01
CA THR A 290 9.20 -14.15 -7.72
C THR A 290 8.39 -14.69 -8.90
N VAL A 291 7.57 -13.84 -9.55
CA VAL A 291 6.85 -14.23 -10.77
C VAL A 291 7.83 -14.48 -11.92
N ALA A 292 8.80 -13.59 -12.11
CA ALA A 292 9.78 -13.73 -13.19
C ALA A 292 10.60 -15.03 -13.05
N ASP A 293 10.99 -15.42 -11.83
CA ASP A 293 11.70 -16.66 -11.56
C ASP A 293 10.86 -17.89 -11.91
N ALA A 294 9.56 -17.90 -11.56
CA ALA A 294 8.66 -18.99 -11.93
C ALA A 294 8.39 -19.08 -13.44
N VAL A 295 8.21 -17.93 -14.10
CA VAL A 295 8.06 -17.85 -15.55
C VAL A 295 9.34 -18.32 -16.25
N SER A 296 10.51 -17.91 -15.75
CA SER A 296 11.82 -18.31 -16.26
C SER A 296 12.07 -19.81 -16.12
N ALA A 297 11.77 -20.38 -14.96
CA ALA A 297 11.90 -21.81 -14.72
C ALA A 297 11.07 -22.63 -15.74
N HIS A 298 9.80 -22.22 -15.94
CA HIS A 298 8.91 -22.88 -16.89
C HIS A 298 9.35 -22.67 -18.35
N LEU A 299 9.76 -21.46 -18.73
CA LEU A 299 10.26 -21.16 -20.07
C LEU A 299 11.52 -21.97 -20.39
N ARG A 300 12.47 -22.05 -19.45
CA ARG A 300 13.68 -22.85 -19.62
C ARG A 300 13.39 -24.33 -19.72
N GLU A 301 12.41 -24.85 -18.99
CA GLU A 301 12.01 -26.25 -19.08
C GLU A 301 11.40 -26.57 -20.46
N GLN A 302 10.44 -25.75 -20.93
CA GLN A 302 9.87 -25.91 -22.27
C GLN A 302 10.93 -25.74 -23.36
N GLY A 303 11.77 -24.72 -23.26
CA GLY A 303 12.85 -24.45 -24.20
C GLY A 303 13.87 -25.59 -24.25
N ARG A 304 14.27 -26.14 -23.10
CA ARG A 304 15.13 -27.32 -23.03
C ARG A 304 14.48 -28.52 -23.69
N ALA A 305 13.22 -28.83 -23.37
CA ALA A 305 12.51 -29.95 -23.97
C ALA A 305 12.49 -29.86 -25.50
N LEU A 306 12.19 -28.69 -26.07
CA LEU A 306 12.22 -28.47 -27.52
C LEU A 306 13.61 -28.66 -28.15
N VAL A 307 14.67 -28.41 -27.38
CA VAL A 307 16.05 -28.42 -27.86
C VAL A 307 16.74 -29.78 -27.65
N THR A 308 16.43 -30.49 -26.58
CA THR A 308 17.04 -31.79 -26.22
C THR A 308 16.30 -33.00 -26.77
N ASP A 309 15.01 -32.88 -27.12
CA ASP A 309 14.21 -34.00 -27.66
C ASP A 309 14.56 -34.34 -29.13
N THR A 310 15.80 -34.01 -29.54
CA THR A 310 16.38 -34.31 -30.85
C THR A 310 16.85 -35.75 -30.99
N HIS A 311 16.19 -36.68 -30.28
CA HIS A 311 16.67 -38.04 -30.14
C HIS A 311 16.43 -38.95 -31.33
N HIS A 312 15.68 -38.61 -32.38
CA HIS A 312 15.83 -39.18 -33.73
C HIS A 312 14.96 -38.40 -34.73
N ASN A 313 15.58 -37.78 -35.74
CA ASN A 313 14.92 -37.26 -36.94
C ASN A 313 14.09 -35.95 -36.81
N THR A 314 14.40 -35.07 -35.86
CA THR A 314 13.73 -33.75 -35.77
C THR A 314 14.02 -32.91 -37.02
N ASN A 315 12.98 -32.63 -37.79
CA ASN A 315 13.06 -31.78 -38.96
C ASN A 315 13.47 -30.36 -38.54
N ALA A 316 14.51 -29.79 -39.17
CA ALA A 316 15.00 -28.45 -38.89
C ALA A 316 13.87 -27.40 -38.98
N ILE A 317 12.90 -27.65 -39.86
CA ILE A 317 11.74 -26.79 -40.04
C ILE A 317 10.84 -26.78 -38.81
N THR A 318 10.48 -27.96 -38.30
CA THR A 318 9.64 -28.08 -37.11
C THR A 318 10.34 -27.57 -35.85
N PHE A 319 11.66 -27.74 -35.76
CA PHE A 319 12.45 -27.20 -34.65
C PHE A 319 12.35 -25.68 -34.57
N VAL A 320 12.65 -24.97 -35.67
CA VAL A 320 12.60 -23.50 -35.67
C VAL A 320 11.16 -23.00 -35.54
N GLN A 321 10.18 -23.66 -36.17
CA GLN A 321 8.78 -23.28 -36.02
C GLN A 321 8.31 -23.36 -34.56
N ASN A 322 8.62 -24.46 -33.85
CA ASN A 322 8.24 -24.60 -32.44
C ASN A 322 8.88 -23.51 -31.55
N LEU A 323 10.11 -23.09 -31.86
CA LEU A 323 10.78 -21.99 -31.15
C LEU A 323 10.15 -20.63 -31.44
N LEU A 324 9.73 -20.38 -32.69
CA LEU A 324 8.99 -19.18 -33.08
C LEU A 324 7.63 -19.14 -32.39
N ASP A 325 6.90 -20.25 -32.37
CA ASP A 325 5.60 -20.36 -31.70
C ASP A 325 5.72 -20.14 -30.19
N LEU A 326 6.76 -20.72 -29.56
CA LEU A 326 7.08 -20.46 -28.15
C LEU A 326 7.39 -18.98 -27.91
N LYS A 327 8.16 -18.35 -28.80
CA LYS A 327 8.51 -16.93 -28.69
C LYS A 327 7.27 -16.03 -28.81
N ASP A 328 6.43 -16.30 -29.81
CA ASP A 328 5.17 -15.57 -30.02
C ASP A 328 4.26 -15.70 -28.79
N ARG A 329 4.18 -16.90 -28.19
CA ARG A 329 3.40 -17.14 -26.96
C ARG A 329 3.92 -16.31 -25.78
N PHE A 330 5.22 -16.27 -25.55
CA PHE A 330 5.79 -15.49 -24.45
C PHE A 330 5.78 -13.97 -24.71
N ASP A 331 5.89 -13.53 -25.96
CA ASP A 331 5.66 -12.13 -26.34
C ASP A 331 4.19 -11.72 -26.10
N HIS A 332 3.25 -12.63 -26.38
CA HIS A 332 1.84 -12.40 -26.08
C HIS A 332 1.59 -12.24 -24.58
N PHE A 333 2.21 -13.05 -23.72
CA PHE A 333 2.14 -12.84 -22.26
C PHE A 333 2.83 -11.55 -21.83
N LEU A 334 3.98 -11.21 -22.41
CA LEU A 334 4.70 -9.96 -22.11
C LEU A 334 3.83 -8.73 -22.38
N GLN A 335 3.12 -8.72 -23.51
CA GLN A 335 2.26 -7.61 -23.91
C GLN A 335 0.96 -7.56 -23.10
N ASN A 336 0.27 -8.70 -22.95
CA ASN A 336 -1.10 -8.73 -22.42
C ASN A 336 -1.20 -8.98 -20.92
N SER A 337 -0.17 -9.56 -20.30
CA SER A 337 -0.17 -9.91 -18.86
C SER A 337 0.87 -9.13 -18.07
N PHE A 338 2.05 -8.89 -18.63
CA PHE A 338 3.16 -8.26 -17.92
C PHE A 338 3.40 -6.78 -18.31
N ASN A 339 2.46 -6.16 -19.05
CA ASN A 339 2.51 -4.74 -19.42
C ASN A 339 3.85 -4.27 -20.04
N ASN A 340 4.49 -5.13 -20.85
CA ASN A 340 5.81 -4.89 -21.44
C ASN A 340 6.92 -4.56 -20.42
N ASP A 341 6.83 -5.12 -19.22
CA ASP A 341 7.81 -4.90 -18.17
C ASP A 341 9.23 -5.35 -18.58
N LYS A 342 10.22 -4.53 -18.24
CA LYS A 342 11.61 -4.72 -18.67
C LYS A 342 12.23 -5.97 -18.04
N ILE A 343 11.89 -6.31 -16.80
CA ILE A 343 12.41 -7.49 -16.11
C ILE A 343 12.01 -8.74 -16.90
N PHE A 344 10.73 -8.84 -17.25
CA PHE A 344 10.21 -9.97 -18.03
C PHE A 344 10.80 -10.00 -19.45
N LYS A 345 10.93 -8.84 -20.11
CA LYS A 345 11.54 -8.76 -21.45
C LYS A 345 12.99 -9.24 -21.45
N HIS A 346 13.79 -8.80 -20.48
CA HIS A 346 15.19 -9.22 -20.34
C HIS A 346 15.30 -10.70 -19.96
N MET A 347 14.45 -11.18 -19.05
CA MET A 347 14.38 -12.59 -18.66
C MET A 347 14.06 -13.49 -19.86
N ILE A 348 13.01 -13.16 -20.64
CA ILE A 348 12.64 -13.94 -21.84
C ILE A 348 13.81 -13.96 -22.83
N ALA A 349 14.44 -12.82 -23.11
CA ALA A 349 15.59 -12.77 -24.02
C ALA A 349 16.77 -13.64 -23.52
N SER A 350 17.11 -13.54 -22.23
CA SER A 350 18.19 -14.32 -21.62
C SER A 350 17.89 -15.82 -21.63
N ASP A 351 16.63 -16.21 -21.43
CA ASP A 351 16.25 -17.63 -21.40
C ASP A 351 16.27 -18.23 -22.81
N PHE A 352 15.79 -17.50 -23.81
CA PHE A 352 15.93 -17.90 -25.22
C PHE A 352 17.39 -18.05 -25.64
N GLU A 353 18.26 -17.12 -25.25
CA GLU A 353 19.71 -17.26 -25.46
C GLU A 353 20.25 -18.51 -24.75
N TYR A 354 19.84 -18.77 -23.51
CA TYR A 354 20.33 -19.93 -22.76
C TYR A 354 19.99 -21.25 -23.46
N PHE A 355 18.71 -21.56 -23.74
CA PHE A 355 18.37 -22.88 -24.27
C PHE A 355 18.67 -23.05 -25.76
N LEU A 356 18.66 -21.98 -26.57
CA LEU A 356 18.97 -22.08 -27.99
C LEU A 356 20.42 -22.55 -28.22
N ASN A 357 21.34 -22.13 -27.35
CA ASN A 357 22.75 -22.47 -27.41
C ASN A 357 23.10 -23.81 -26.72
N LEU A 358 22.11 -24.53 -26.16
CA LEU A 358 22.34 -25.90 -25.64
C LEU A 358 22.47 -26.95 -26.76
N ASN A 359 21.93 -26.67 -27.96
CA ASN A 359 22.05 -27.54 -29.13
C ASN A 359 23.02 -26.96 -30.15
N SER A 360 24.11 -27.69 -30.41
CA SER A 360 25.13 -27.32 -31.41
C SER A 360 24.59 -27.28 -32.84
N LYS A 361 23.41 -27.87 -33.12
CA LYS A 361 22.76 -27.81 -34.44
C LYS A 361 21.85 -26.59 -34.63
N SER A 362 21.62 -25.78 -33.59
CA SER A 362 20.76 -24.60 -33.69
C SER A 362 21.17 -23.64 -34.82
N PRO A 363 22.47 -23.32 -35.04
CA PRO A 363 22.90 -22.49 -36.18
C PRO A 363 22.56 -23.11 -37.54
N GLU A 364 22.77 -24.42 -37.71
CA GLU A 364 22.45 -25.14 -38.95
C GLU A 364 20.94 -25.16 -39.21
N PHE A 365 20.14 -25.48 -38.19
CA PHE A 365 18.69 -25.57 -38.31
C PHE A 365 18.06 -24.22 -38.64
N LEU A 366 18.55 -23.14 -38.04
CA LEU A 366 18.10 -21.78 -38.37
C LEU A 366 18.40 -21.44 -39.83
N SER A 367 19.59 -21.81 -40.32
CA SER A 367 19.98 -21.61 -41.72
C SER A 367 19.15 -22.46 -42.69
N LEU A 368 18.83 -23.71 -42.35
CA LEU A 368 17.96 -24.59 -43.14
C LEU A 368 16.51 -24.08 -43.19
N PHE A 369 16.00 -23.52 -42.09
CA PHE A 369 14.66 -22.93 -42.05
C PHE A 369 14.56 -21.72 -42.99
N ILE A 370 15.54 -20.81 -42.94
CA ILE A 370 15.60 -19.66 -43.85
C ILE A 370 15.74 -20.13 -45.31
N ASP A 371 16.57 -21.14 -45.56
CA ASP A 371 16.73 -21.74 -46.89
C ASP A 371 15.43 -22.35 -47.42
N GLY A 372 14.64 -23.01 -46.57
CA GLY A 372 13.32 -23.54 -46.92
C GLY A 372 12.35 -22.43 -47.35
N LYS A 373 12.28 -21.36 -46.57
CA LYS A 373 11.38 -20.21 -46.83
C LYS A 373 11.76 -19.41 -48.09
N LEU A 374 13.02 -19.46 -48.50
CA LEU A 374 13.54 -18.76 -49.70
C LEU A 374 13.59 -19.63 -50.96
N LYS A 375 13.11 -20.89 -50.92
CA LYS A 375 13.10 -21.79 -52.09
C LYS A 375 11.79 -21.75 -52.89
N LYS A 376 11.89 -21.75 -54.22
CA LYS A 376 10.77 -21.91 -55.16
C LYS A 376 10.06 -23.23 -54.88
N GLY A 377 8.80 -23.17 -54.45
CA GLY A 377 7.93 -24.34 -54.34
C GLY A 377 7.32 -24.63 -52.97
N GLU A 378 7.61 -23.84 -51.92
CA GLU A 378 6.72 -23.81 -50.73
C GLU A 378 5.41 -23.11 -51.12
N LYS A 379 4.47 -23.89 -51.68
CA LYS A 379 3.17 -23.39 -52.13
C LYS A 379 2.33 -23.00 -50.92
N GLY A 380 2.05 -21.70 -50.76
CA GLY A 380 0.97 -21.24 -49.87
C GLY A 380 1.19 -19.89 -49.19
N MET A 381 2.39 -19.32 -49.17
CA MET A 381 2.68 -18.06 -48.47
C MET A 381 2.92 -16.91 -49.46
N SER A 382 2.38 -15.74 -49.13
CA SER A 382 2.67 -14.47 -49.81
C SER A 382 4.08 -13.95 -49.45
N GLU A 383 4.65 -13.07 -50.28
CA GLU A 383 5.95 -12.45 -50.00
C GLU A 383 5.96 -11.70 -48.64
N GLN A 384 4.83 -11.09 -48.25
CA GLN A 384 4.68 -10.40 -46.96
C GLN A 384 4.74 -11.36 -45.77
N GLU A 385 4.09 -12.52 -45.88
CA GLU A 385 4.13 -13.54 -44.82
C GLU A 385 5.53 -14.15 -44.69
N ILE A 386 6.23 -14.35 -45.80
CA ILE A 386 7.63 -14.80 -45.80
C ILE A 386 8.50 -13.77 -45.09
N GLU A 387 8.36 -12.48 -45.41
CA GLU A 387 9.13 -11.42 -44.76
C GLU A 387 8.88 -11.37 -43.24
N ALA A 388 7.61 -11.45 -42.81
CA ALA A 388 7.27 -11.46 -41.39
C ALA A 388 7.90 -12.64 -40.64
N VAL A 389 7.92 -13.84 -41.25
CA VAL A 389 8.58 -15.02 -40.66
C VAL A 389 10.10 -14.85 -40.62
N LEU A 390 10.70 -14.26 -41.65
CA LEU A 390 12.14 -13.97 -41.65
C LEU A 390 12.51 -12.96 -40.55
N ASP A 391 11.71 -11.91 -40.35
CA ASP A 391 11.93 -10.94 -39.26
C ASP A 391 11.87 -11.60 -37.87
N LYS A 392 10.89 -12.48 -37.64
CA LYS A 392 10.83 -13.25 -36.38
C LYS A 392 12.03 -14.20 -36.23
N THR A 393 12.46 -14.83 -37.32
CA THR A 393 13.64 -15.70 -37.32
C THR A 393 14.91 -14.92 -36.98
N MET A 394 15.01 -13.66 -37.43
CA MET A 394 16.11 -12.76 -37.07
C MET A 394 16.13 -12.42 -35.58
N VAL A 395 14.99 -12.45 -34.88
CA VAL A 395 14.97 -12.35 -33.42
C VAL A 395 15.70 -13.54 -32.79
N LEU A 396 15.43 -14.76 -33.25
CA LEU A 396 16.12 -15.96 -32.79
C LEU A 396 17.62 -15.95 -33.15
N PHE A 397 17.98 -15.47 -34.34
CA PHE A 397 19.38 -15.31 -34.74
C PHE A 397 20.16 -14.41 -33.78
N ARG A 398 19.54 -13.35 -33.24
CA ARG A 398 20.19 -12.48 -32.26
C ARG A 398 20.55 -13.19 -30.95
N PHE A 399 19.84 -14.26 -30.61
CA PHE A 399 20.09 -15.09 -29.43
C PHE A 399 21.14 -16.20 -29.67
N LEU A 400 21.61 -16.41 -30.90
CA LEU A 400 22.70 -17.35 -31.18
C LEU A 400 24.06 -16.78 -30.75
N GLN A 401 24.87 -17.62 -30.11
CA GLN A 401 26.27 -17.30 -29.78
C GLN A 401 27.21 -17.63 -30.95
N GLU A 402 27.06 -18.81 -31.57
CA GLU A 402 27.90 -19.29 -32.69
C GLU A 402 27.41 -18.75 -34.05
N LYS A 403 27.47 -17.41 -34.21
CA LYS A 403 27.02 -16.73 -35.45
C LYS A 403 27.89 -17.02 -36.67
N ASP A 404 29.17 -17.32 -36.46
CA ASP A 404 30.13 -17.73 -37.49
C ASP A 404 29.78 -19.11 -38.09
N VAL A 405 29.33 -20.05 -37.23
CA VAL A 405 28.84 -21.36 -37.66
C VAL A 405 27.58 -21.20 -38.52
N PHE A 406 26.64 -20.37 -38.07
CA PHE A 406 25.45 -20.01 -38.86
C PHE A 406 25.84 -19.45 -40.24
N GLU A 407 26.78 -18.50 -40.28
CA GLU A 407 27.21 -17.84 -41.52
C GLU A 407 27.78 -18.84 -42.52
N ARG A 408 28.56 -19.83 -42.05
CA ARG A 408 29.10 -20.90 -42.90
C ARG A 408 28.00 -21.72 -43.55
N TYR A 409 27.01 -22.17 -42.78
CA TYR A 409 25.87 -22.92 -43.31
C TYR A 409 25.02 -22.06 -44.26
N TYR A 410 24.74 -20.81 -43.87
CA TYR A 410 23.96 -19.87 -44.68
C TYR A 410 24.61 -19.62 -46.05
N LYS A 411 25.93 -19.38 -46.09
CA LYS A 411 26.70 -19.24 -47.34
C LYS A 411 26.58 -20.48 -48.22
N GLN A 412 26.67 -21.68 -47.63
CA GLN A 412 26.55 -22.93 -48.38
C GLN A 412 25.14 -23.11 -48.97
N HIS A 413 24.09 -22.78 -48.23
CA HIS A 413 22.70 -22.86 -48.69
C HIS A 413 22.41 -21.82 -49.76
N LEU A 414 22.83 -20.57 -49.55
CA LEU A 414 22.71 -19.49 -50.52
C LEU A 414 23.40 -19.84 -51.84
N ALA A 415 24.65 -20.33 -51.80
CA ALA A 415 25.37 -20.75 -53.00
C ALA A 415 24.60 -21.85 -53.77
N LYS A 416 24.06 -22.85 -53.08
CA LYS A 416 23.23 -23.90 -53.69
C LYS A 416 21.95 -23.33 -54.32
N ARG A 417 21.26 -22.39 -53.66
CA ARG A 417 20.04 -21.77 -54.20
C ARG A 417 20.30 -20.98 -55.47
N LEU A 418 21.37 -20.18 -55.48
CA LEU A 418 21.79 -19.38 -56.63
C LEU A 418 22.23 -20.27 -57.80
N LEU A 419 23.08 -21.27 -57.57
CA LEU A 419 23.57 -22.18 -58.61
C LEU A 419 22.46 -23.03 -59.24
N LEU A 420 21.45 -23.42 -58.45
CA LEU A 420 20.32 -24.24 -58.92
C LEU A 420 19.11 -23.41 -59.38
N ASN A 421 19.21 -22.08 -59.37
CA ASN A 421 18.14 -21.12 -59.69
C ASN A 421 16.83 -21.40 -58.92
N LYS A 422 16.96 -21.82 -57.66
CA LYS A 422 15.87 -22.21 -56.76
C LYS A 422 15.40 -21.09 -55.82
N SER A 423 15.98 -19.90 -55.87
CA SER A 423 15.54 -18.76 -55.04
C SER A 423 14.16 -18.25 -55.45
N VAL A 424 13.31 -17.91 -54.47
CA VAL A 424 11.95 -17.35 -54.70
C VAL A 424 12.02 -16.02 -55.45
N SER A 425 12.86 -15.10 -54.99
CA SER A 425 13.07 -13.77 -55.59
C SER A 425 14.46 -13.23 -55.24
N ASP A 426 15.10 -12.54 -56.17
CA ASP A 426 16.40 -11.89 -55.95
C ASP A 426 16.30 -10.76 -54.90
N ASP A 427 15.16 -10.09 -54.83
CA ASP A 427 14.94 -9.00 -53.88
C ASP A 427 14.77 -9.53 -52.45
N SER A 428 14.12 -10.68 -52.27
CA SER A 428 14.03 -11.36 -50.97
C SER A 428 15.41 -11.80 -50.45
N GLU A 429 16.29 -12.30 -51.33
CA GLU A 429 17.67 -12.67 -50.95
C GLU A 429 18.47 -11.44 -50.53
N LYS A 430 18.38 -10.32 -51.28
CA LYS A 430 19.03 -9.05 -50.91
C LYS A 430 18.53 -8.51 -49.57
N ASN A 431 17.22 -8.55 -49.33
CA ASN A 431 16.61 -8.10 -48.08
C ASN A 431 17.11 -8.95 -46.91
N MET A 432 17.12 -10.28 -47.04
CA MET A 432 17.63 -11.18 -46.00
C MET A 432 19.11 -10.92 -45.68
N ILE A 433 19.94 -10.71 -46.70
CA ILE A 433 21.35 -10.32 -46.52
C ILE A 433 21.46 -8.97 -45.80
N SER A 434 20.56 -8.02 -46.11
CA SER A 434 20.53 -6.73 -45.43
C SER A 434 20.15 -6.85 -43.94
N LYS A 435 19.29 -7.80 -43.56
CA LYS A 435 18.91 -8.05 -42.16
C LYS A 435 20.04 -8.73 -41.36
N LEU A 436 20.94 -9.45 -42.05
CA LEU A 436 22.09 -10.15 -41.45
C LEU A 436 23.33 -9.25 -41.27
N LYS A 437 23.42 -8.15 -42.02
CA LYS A 437 24.43 -7.10 -41.84
C LYS A 437 24.11 -6.28 -40.60
#